data_AF-A0A1H7FXB2-F1
#
_entry.id   AF-A0A1H7FXB2-F1
#
_cell.length_a   1.000
_cell.length_b   1.000
_cell.length_c   1.000
_cell.angle_alpha   90.00
_cell.angle_beta   90.00
_cell.angle_gamma   90.00
#
_symmetry.space_group_name_H-M   'P 1'
#
loop_
_entity.id
_entity.type
_entity.pdbx_description
1 polymer ?
#
loop_
_entity_poly.entity_id
_entity_poly.type
_entity_poly.pdbx_seq_one_letter_code
_entity_poly.pdbx_strand_id
1 'polypeptide(L)'
;MKKALFLAAFMVLGTTVLTAQDQDRDQDRLMLVDGDVLQIRDRDQIRLQDPLTLNDGTLVNPDGSYITRDRDRLRLKDGECLDNDGVKYRNEYQYRYKVKQENKGLTDSQIQERNQNRFQIMMIDGEAFQIRNREQNQIQNQVALGDGIVVNPDGSYQNAQQKQLRLQDGECINMDGAKFKNMYMHRKMMVQKNMNANKMMKKGTKKPSIKKKTGKKSSK
;
A
#
# COMPACT_ATOMS: atom_id res chain seq x y z
N MET A 1 30.48 26.45 51.82
CA MET A 1 29.01 26.54 51.68
C MET A 1 28.74 27.22 50.34
N LYS A 2 27.97 26.76 49.35
CA LYS A 2 27.18 25.54 49.07
C LYS A 2 27.32 25.34 47.55
N LYS A 3 27.73 24.15 47.09
CA LYS A 3 27.67 23.77 45.67
C LYS A 3 26.21 23.44 45.37
N ALA A 4 25.57 24.19 44.47
CA ALA A 4 24.21 23.89 44.03
C ALA A 4 24.27 22.80 42.95
N LEU A 5 24.02 21.57 43.39
CA LEU A 5 23.73 20.39 42.59
C LEU A 5 22.22 20.17 42.71
N PHE A 6 21.46 20.35 41.62
CA PHE A 6 20.11 19.78 41.47
C PHE A 6 19.89 19.48 39.98
N LEU A 7 20.22 18.27 39.53
CA LEU A 7 19.30 17.13 39.34
C LEU A 7 18.27 17.38 38.23
N ALA A 8 18.72 17.14 36.99
CA ALA A 8 17.83 16.88 35.86
C ALA A 8 17.18 15.50 36.06
N ALA A 9 15.88 15.49 36.33
CA ALA A 9 15.08 14.27 36.34
C ALA A 9 14.82 13.86 34.88
N PHE A 10 15.70 13.05 34.30
CA PHE A 10 15.38 12.23 33.13
C PHE A 10 14.39 11.15 33.58
N MET A 11 13.09 11.38 33.37
CA MET A 11 12.10 10.31 33.43
C MET A 11 12.36 9.39 32.23
N VAL A 12 13.15 8.35 32.48
CA VAL A 12 13.23 7.16 31.64
C VAL A 12 11.86 6.47 31.75
N LEU A 13 10.96 6.77 30.82
CA LEU A 13 9.78 5.94 30.62
C LEU A 13 10.26 4.57 30.11
N GLY A 14 10.10 3.57 30.98
CA GLY A 14 10.57 2.21 30.79
C GLY A 14 10.09 1.60 29.48
N THR A 15 11.03 1.03 28.74
CA THR A 15 10.78 0.22 27.56
C THR A 15 10.15 -1.11 27.98
N THR A 16 8.81 -1.16 28.07
CA THR A 16 8.13 -2.41 27.80
C THR A 16 8.19 -2.61 26.29
N VAL A 17 9.16 -3.40 25.83
CA VAL A 17 9.19 -3.91 24.47
C VAL A 17 8.04 -4.92 24.36
N LEU A 18 6.82 -4.41 24.21
CA LEU A 18 5.75 -5.17 23.61
C LEU A 18 6.24 -5.51 22.21
N THR A 19 6.53 -6.79 21.96
CA THR A 19 6.75 -7.31 20.62
C THR A 19 5.44 -7.23 19.85
N ALA A 20 5.05 -6.01 19.48
CA ALA A 20 4.08 -5.76 18.44
C ALA A 20 4.73 -6.26 17.14
N GLN A 21 4.40 -7.51 16.83
CA GLN A 21 4.84 -8.28 15.66
C GLN A 21 4.99 -7.40 14.42
N ASP A 22 6.02 -7.70 13.63
CA ASP A 22 6.53 -7.05 12.41
C ASP A 22 5.54 -6.77 11.26
N GLN A 23 4.24 -6.81 11.52
CA GLN A 23 3.18 -6.82 10.51
C GLN A 23 2.85 -5.45 9.88
N ASP A 24 3.38 -4.33 10.41
CA ASP A 24 3.00 -2.97 9.99
C ASP A 24 4.10 -2.20 9.23
N ARG A 25 5.20 -2.85 8.85
CA ARG A 25 6.40 -2.21 8.27
C ARG A 25 6.28 -1.79 6.80
N ASP A 26 5.09 -1.58 6.23
CA ASP A 26 4.97 -1.25 4.78
C ASP A 26 3.78 -0.33 4.46
N GLN A 27 3.32 0.43 5.45
CA GLN A 27 2.05 1.13 5.40
C GLN A 27 2.25 2.64 5.55
N ASP A 28 2.59 3.27 4.43
CA ASP A 28 2.75 4.70 4.30
C ASP A 28 1.37 5.39 4.24
N ARG A 29 1.21 6.44 5.04
CA ARG A 29 0.03 7.30 5.04
C ARG A 29 0.37 8.69 5.56
N LEU A 30 -0.47 9.65 5.21
CA LEU A 30 -0.45 11.00 5.74
C LEU A 30 -1.62 11.17 6.71
N MET A 31 -1.37 11.70 7.91
CA MET A 31 -2.40 11.93 8.93
C MET A 31 -2.30 13.35 9.46
N LEU A 32 -3.43 14.04 9.57
CA LEU A 32 -3.48 15.36 10.19
C LEU A 32 -3.55 15.20 11.72
N VAL A 33 -2.63 15.82 12.45
CA VAL A 33 -2.59 15.84 13.91
C VAL A 33 -2.24 17.24 14.39
N ASP A 34 -3.10 17.84 15.21
CA ASP A 34 -2.89 19.16 15.83
C ASP A 34 -2.57 20.27 14.80
N GLY A 35 -3.14 20.16 13.59
CA GLY A 35 -2.96 21.12 12.50
C GLY A 35 -1.78 20.83 11.57
N ASP A 36 -0.98 19.80 11.86
CA ASP A 36 0.18 19.39 11.07
C ASP A 36 -0.03 18.03 10.39
N VAL A 37 0.33 17.93 9.11
CA VAL A 37 0.35 16.63 8.42
C VAL A 37 1.62 15.87 8.80
N LEU A 38 1.42 14.69 9.36
CA LEU A 38 2.47 13.71 9.64
C LEU A 38 2.48 12.64 8.56
N GLN A 39 3.63 12.44 7.94
CA GLN A 39 3.91 11.23 7.18
C GLN A 39 4.31 10.13 8.14
N ILE A 40 3.51 9.06 8.17
CA ILE A 40 3.78 7.89 9.00
C ILE A 40 4.34 6.79 8.10
N ARG A 41 5.60 6.43 8.33
CA ARG A 41 6.35 5.43 7.55
C ARG A 41 7.13 4.55 8.52
N ASP A 42 6.96 3.23 8.45
CA ASP A 42 7.68 2.27 9.31
C ASP A 42 7.64 2.58 10.83
N ARG A 43 6.56 3.25 11.28
CA ARG A 43 6.34 3.80 12.64
C ARG A 43 7.03 5.13 12.93
N ASP A 44 7.92 5.58 12.06
CA ASP A 44 8.43 6.95 12.10
C ASP A 44 7.31 7.91 11.70
N GLN A 45 7.24 9.02 12.42
CA GLN A 45 6.30 10.11 12.15
C GLN A 45 7.14 11.33 11.83
N ILE A 46 7.09 11.75 10.57
CA ILE A 46 7.84 12.90 10.07
C ILE A 46 6.83 13.96 9.69
N ARG A 47 6.96 15.16 10.25
CA ARG A 47 6.13 16.29 9.83
C ARG A 47 6.42 16.61 8.38
N LEU A 48 5.38 16.68 7.57
CA LEU A 48 5.46 17.06 6.18
C LEU A 48 5.84 18.53 6.09
N GLN A 49 6.97 18.84 5.44
CA GLN A 49 7.46 20.22 5.31
C GLN A 49 7.03 20.86 3.99
N ASP A 50 7.04 20.07 2.93
CA ASP A 50 6.67 20.49 1.58
C ASP A 50 5.45 19.71 1.09
N PRO A 51 4.66 20.26 0.15
CA PRO A 51 3.56 19.51 -0.46
C PRO A 51 4.03 18.17 -1.05
N LEU A 52 3.22 17.13 -0.87
CA LEU A 52 3.48 15.79 -1.40
C LEU A 52 2.37 15.38 -2.38
N THR A 53 2.77 14.96 -3.58
CA THR A 53 1.87 14.33 -4.53
C THR A 53 1.80 12.83 -4.24
N LEU A 54 0.58 12.33 -3.98
CA LEU A 54 0.29 10.91 -3.81
C LEU A 54 0.27 10.19 -5.16
N ASN A 55 0.28 8.85 -5.13
CA ASN A 55 0.31 8.05 -6.36
C ASN A 55 -0.88 8.31 -7.27
N ASP A 56 -2.04 8.70 -6.71
CA ASP A 56 -3.25 8.97 -7.48
C ASP A 56 -3.29 10.38 -8.11
N GLY A 57 -2.24 11.18 -7.90
CA GLY A 57 -2.15 12.59 -8.32
C GLY A 57 -2.69 13.58 -7.30
N THR A 58 -3.16 13.13 -6.12
CA THR A 58 -3.62 14.04 -5.07
C THR A 58 -2.43 14.81 -4.48
N LEU A 59 -2.47 16.14 -4.51
CA LEU A 59 -1.49 17.01 -3.87
C LEU A 59 -1.91 17.32 -2.43
N VAL A 60 -1.12 16.92 -1.45
CA VAL A 60 -1.37 17.14 -0.02
C VAL A 60 -0.40 18.18 0.54
N ASN A 61 -0.93 19.22 1.16
CA ASN A 61 -0.13 20.28 1.78
C ASN A 61 0.16 19.99 3.28
N PRO A 62 1.22 20.56 3.86
CA PRO A 62 1.55 20.43 5.28
C PRO A 62 0.43 20.79 6.25
N ASP A 63 -0.50 21.67 5.86
CA ASP A 63 -1.61 22.14 6.69
C ASP A 63 -2.85 21.24 6.65
N GLY A 64 -2.79 20.14 5.90
CA GLY A 64 -3.89 19.18 5.73
C GLY A 64 -4.90 19.55 4.66
N SER A 65 -4.74 20.68 3.98
CA SER A 65 -5.45 20.93 2.72
C SER A 65 -4.91 20.02 1.61
N TYR A 66 -5.77 19.56 0.72
CA TYR A 66 -5.36 18.75 -0.41
C TYR A 66 -6.24 18.99 -1.63
N ILE A 67 -5.66 18.75 -2.80
CA ILE A 67 -6.31 18.88 -4.09
C ILE A 67 -6.28 17.49 -4.74
N THR A 68 -7.45 16.91 -4.98
CA THR A 68 -7.53 15.63 -5.71
C THR A 68 -7.11 15.82 -7.16
N ARG A 69 -6.78 14.73 -7.86
CA ARG A 69 -6.52 14.77 -9.31
C ARG A 69 -7.66 15.42 -10.11
N ASP A 70 -8.91 15.21 -9.69
CA ASP A 70 -10.09 15.82 -10.31
C ASP A 70 -10.30 17.30 -9.91
N ARG A 71 -9.31 17.89 -9.21
CA ARG A 71 -9.22 19.29 -8.77
C ARG A 71 -10.17 19.69 -7.64
N ASP A 72 -10.72 18.71 -6.93
CA ASP A 72 -11.51 18.99 -5.73
C ASP A 72 -10.59 19.48 -4.61
N ARG A 73 -10.91 20.64 -4.05
CA ARG A 73 -10.20 21.20 -2.89
C ARG A 73 -10.86 20.74 -1.61
N LEU A 74 -10.13 20.01 -0.80
CA LEU A 74 -10.61 19.38 0.42
C LEU A 74 -9.62 19.65 1.57
N ARG A 75 -10.04 19.33 2.79
CA ARG A 75 -9.19 19.43 3.98
C ARG A 75 -9.42 18.25 4.89
N LEU A 76 -8.33 17.65 5.35
CA LEU A 76 -8.38 16.64 6.39
C LEU A 76 -8.89 17.27 7.69
N LYS A 77 -9.68 16.52 8.45
CA LYS A 77 -9.95 16.83 9.85
C LYS A 77 -8.89 16.19 10.72
N ASP A 78 -8.76 16.70 11.94
CA ASP A 78 -7.83 16.12 12.92
C ASP A 78 -8.10 14.62 13.11
N GLY A 79 -7.03 13.83 13.04
CA GLY A 79 -7.05 12.37 13.06
C GLY A 79 -7.40 11.70 11.72
N GLU A 80 -7.91 12.40 10.70
CA GLU A 80 -8.14 11.81 9.38
C GLU A 80 -6.82 11.54 8.66
N CYS A 81 -6.80 10.51 7.81
CA CYS A 81 -5.61 10.14 7.05
C CYS A 81 -5.91 9.77 5.59
N LEU A 82 -4.90 9.96 4.73
CA LEU A 82 -4.85 9.50 3.34
C LEU A 82 -3.75 8.45 3.21
N ASP A 83 -4.02 7.35 2.51
CA ASP A 83 -2.94 6.47 2.07
C ASP A 83 -2.32 6.94 0.75
N ASN A 84 -1.22 6.31 0.33
CA ASN A 84 -0.53 6.68 -0.90
C ASN A 84 -1.38 6.52 -2.18
N ASP A 85 -2.48 5.78 -2.15
CA ASP A 85 -3.39 5.63 -3.29
C ASP A 85 -4.53 6.67 -3.25
N GLY A 86 -4.44 7.67 -2.37
CA GLY A 86 -5.41 8.77 -2.22
C GLY A 86 -6.69 8.38 -1.45
N VAL A 87 -6.72 7.21 -0.81
CA VAL A 87 -7.92 6.77 -0.09
C VAL A 87 -7.97 7.44 1.27
N LYS A 88 -9.06 8.17 1.53
CA LYS A 88 -9.30 8.82 2.82
C LYS A 88 -9.92 7.89 3.85
N TYR A 89 -9.44 8.02 5.08
CA TYR A 89 -9.96 7.32 6.26
C TYR A 89 -10.29 8.34 7.36
N ARG A 90 -11.33 8.01 8.13
CA ARG A 90 -11.81 8.81 9.27
C ARG A 90 -10.81 8.86 10.42
N ASN A 91 -9.97 7.83 10.52
CA ASN A 91 -8.92 7.69 11.52
C ASN A 91 -7.99 6.52 11.22
N GLU A 92 -6.87 6.51 11.94
CA GLU A 92 -5.89 5.43 11.99
C GLU A 92 -6.51 4.04 12.14
N TYR A 93 -7.47 3.89 13.06
CA TYR A 93 -8.08 2.59 13.30
C TYR A 93 -8.81 2.04 12.06
N GLN A 94 -9.53 2.91 11.34
CA GLN A 94 -10.21 2.52 10.11
C GLN A 94 -9.21 2.10 9.02
N TYR A 95 -8.11 2.85 8.88
CA TYR A 95 -7.01 2.51 7.97
C TYR A 95 -6.45 1.11 8.26
N ARG A 96 -5.98 0.88 9.49
CA ARG A 96 -5.39 -0.40 9.92
C ARG A 96 -6.37 -1.56 9.76
N TYR A 97 -7.65 -1.34 10.08
CA TYR A 97 -8.68 -2.35 9.88
C TYR A 97 -8.81 -2.72 8.40
N LYS A 98 -8.82 -1.73 7.49
CA LYS A 98 -8.92 -1.97 6.04
C LYS A 98 -7.72 -2.72 5.51
N VAL A 99 -6.50 -2.32 5.87
CA VAL A 99 -5.30 -3.04 5.44
C VAL A 99 -5.27 -4.48 5.97
N LYS A 100 -5.68 -4.69 7.24
CA LYS A 100 -5.83 -6.05 7.79
C LYS A 100 -6.82 -6.92 6.99
N GLN A 101 -7.92 -6.35 6.50
CA GLN A 101 -8.86 -7.08 5.65
C GLN A 101 -8.26 -7.42 4.28
N GLU A 102 -7.49 -6.50 3.69
CA GLU A 102 -6.84 -6.70 2.39
C GLU A 102 -5.74 -7.77 2.46
N ASN A 103 -5.07 -7.87 3.60
CA ASN A 103 -4.04 -8.88 3.86
C ASN A 103 -4.62 -10.22 4.34
N LYS A 104 -5.94 -10.35 4.47
CA LYS A 104 -6.59 -11.53 5.05
C LYS A 104 -6.28 -12.79 4.25
N GLY A 105 -5.63 -13.75 4.92
CA GLY A 105 -5.26 -15.05 4.34
C GLY A 105 -3.94 -15.03 3.57
N LEU A 106 -3.21 -13.93 3.58
CA LEU A 106 -1.81 -13.91 3.16
C LEU A 106 -0.91 -14.20 4.37
N THR A 107 0.23 -14.83 4.13
CA THR A 107 1.32 -14.90 5.11
C THR A 107 2.10 -13.59 5.12
N ASP A 108 2.84 -13.31 6.20
CA ASP A 108 3.67 -12.11 6.27
C ASP A 108 4.71 -12.06 5.13
N SER A 109 5.27 -13.22 4.75
CA SER A 109 6.15 -13.34 3.59
C SER A 109 5.47 -12.98 2.27
N GLN A 110 4.21 -13.41 2.05
CA GLN A 110 3.45 -13.03 0.86
C GLN A 110 3.10 -11.54 0.84
N ILE A 111 2.84 -10.94 2.00
CA ILE A 111 2.59 -9.50 2.13
C ILE A 111 3.87 -8.73 1.78
N GLN A 112 5.00 -9.13 2.36
CA GLN A 112 6.30 -8.52 2.12
C GLN A 112 6.71 -8.65 0.65
N GLU A 113 6.60 -9.84 0.07
CA GLU A 113 6.89 -10.07 -1.35
C GLU A 113 5.99 -9.20 -2.25
N ARG A 114 4.69 -9.15 -1.97
CA ARG A 114 3.77 -8.26 -2.70
C ARG A 114 4.21 -6.81 -2.61
N ASN A 115 4.59 -6.34 -1.43
CA ASN A 115 4.96 -4.95 -1.19
C ASN A 115 6.32 -4.59 -1.82
N GLN A 116 7.27 -5.53 -1.84
CA GLN A 116 8.61 -5.40 -2.45
C GLN A 116 8.60 -5.53 -3.98
N ASN A 117 7.54 -6.13 -4.52
CA ASN A 117 7.31 -6.28 -5.96
C ASN A 117 6.18 -5.38 -6.46
N ARG A 118 5.78 -4.34 -5.69
CA ARG A 118 4.81 -3.35 -6.18
C ARG A 118 5.47 -2.59 -7.32
N PHE A 119 4.94 -2.76 -8.52
CA PHE A 119 5.38 -2.03 -9.69
C PHE A 119 4.17 -1.56 -10.49
N GLN A 120 4.13 -0.27 -10.79
CA GLN A 120 3.17 0.33 -11.71
C GLN A 120 3.85 1.46 -12.48
N ILE A 121 3.44 1.66 -13.73
CA ILE A 121 3.62 2.94 -14.43
C ILE A 121 2.28 3.67 -14.40
N MET A 122 2.28 4.92 -13.96
CA MET A 122 1.08 5.73 -13.79
C MET A 122 1.26 7.09 -14.44
N MET A 123 0.21 7.61 -15.07
CA MET A 123 0.18 8.98 -15.56
C MET A 123 -0.30 9.91 -14.46
N ILE A 124 0.50 10.95 -14.19
CA ILE A 124 0.20 11.99 -13.21
C ILE A 124 0.53 13.33 -13.85
N ASP A 125 -0.47 14.21 -13.96
CA ASP A 125 -0.39 15.53 -14.57
C ASP A 125 0.29 15.55 -15.96
N GLY A 126 0.05 14.49 -16.75
CA GLY A 126 0.58 14.39 -18.11
C GLY A 126 2.01 13.83 -18.22
N GLU A 127 2.61 13.42 -17.11
CA GLU A 127 3.93 12.76 -17.07
C GLU A 127 3.80 11.30 -16.59
N ALA A 128 4.63 10.41 -17.13
CA ALA A 128 4.65 9.01 -16.70
C ALA A 128 5.60 8.83 -15.51
N PHE A 129 5.08 8.26 -14.42
CA PHE A 129 5.84 7.91 -13.23
C PHE A 129 5.92 6.40 -13.06
N GLN A 130 7.11 5.91 -12.77
CA GLN A 130 7.30 4.57 -12.25
C GLN A 130 7.11 4.62 -10.74
N ILE A 131 6.09 3.91 -10.27
CA ILE A 131 5.86 3.65 -8.86
C ILE A 131 6.40 2.25 -8.57
N ARG A 132 7.52 2.19 -7.86
CA ARG A 132 8.12 0.93 -7.41
C ARG A 132 8.23 0.93 -5.90
N ASN A 133 7.50 0.03 -5.26
CA ASN A 133 7.42 -0.08 -3.81
C ASN A 133 6.89 1.22 -3.20
N ARG A 134 7.81 2.08 -2.73
CA ARG A 134 7.50 3.38 -2.12
C ARG A 134 8.07 4.56 -2.89
N GLU A 135 8.83 4.28 -3.95
CA GLU A 135 9.45 5.31 -4.77
C GLU A 135 8.55 5.65 -5.95
N GLN A 136 8.36 6.94 -6.16
CA GLN A 136 7.70 7.50 -7.33
C GLN A 136 8.76 8.29 -8.11
N ASN A 137 9.19 7.75 -9.24
CA ASN A 137 10.23 8.34 -10.08
C ASN A 137 9.65 8.64 -11.46
N GLN A 138 9.81 9.87 -11.94
CA GLN A 138 9.45 10.22 -13.31
C GLN A 138 10.28 9.38 -14.28
N ILE A 139 9.63 8.81 -15.29
CA ILE A 139 10.27 7.98 -16.29
C ILE A 139 10.99 8.88 -17.28
N GLN A 140 12.32 8.77 -17.32
CA GLN A 140 13.17 9.53 -18.27
C GLN A 140 13.50 8.74 -19.54
N ASN A 141 13.48 7.41 -19.46
CA ASN A 141 13.80 6.48 -20.54
C ASN A 141 12.68 5.46 -20.72
N GLN A 142 12.60 4.83 -21.87
CA GLN A 142 11.63 3.76 -22.11
C GLN A 142 11.71 2.66 -21.04
N VAL A 143 10.56 2.17 -20.60
CA VAL A 143 10.45 1.07 -19.65
C VAL A 143 9.82 -0.13 -20.34
N ALA A 144 10.58 -1.23 -20.40
CA ALA A 144 10.08 -2.51 -20.86
C ALA A 144 9.27 -3.19 -19.75
N LEU A 145 8.08 -3.62 -20.09
CA LEU A 145 7.19 -4.42 -19.27
C LEU A 145 7.14 -5.87 -19.81
N GLY A 146 6.33 -6.71 -19.18
CA GLY A 146 6.03 -8.05 -19.66
C GLY A 146 5.40 -8.05 -21.06
N ASP A 147 5.45 -9.21 -21.72
CA ASP A 147 4.82 -9.47 -23.03
C ASP A 147 5.24 -8.50 -24.15
N GLY A 148 6.47 -7.96 -24.07
CA GLY A 148 7.05 -7.09 -25.09
C GLY A 148 6.49 -5.67 -25.10
N ILE A 149 5.75 -5.28 -24.06
CA ILE A 149 5.20 -3.94 -23.94
C ILE A 149 6.31 -2.96 -23.57
N VAL A 150 6.36 -1.82 -24.26
CA VAL A 150 7.31 -0.74 -23.98
C VAL A 150 6.52 0.54 -23.74
N VAL A 151 6.79 1.19 -22.61
CA VAL A 151 6.17 2.47 -22.22
C VAL A 151 7.18 3.59 -22.34
N ASN A 152 6.79 4.68 -23.00
CA ASN A 152 7.59 5.89 -23.18
C ASN A 152 7.39 6.88 -22.01
N PRO A 153 8.32 7.83 -21.81
CA PRO A 153 8.19 8.92 -20.82
C PRO A 153 6.89 9.72 -20.89
N ASP A 154 6.29 9.85 -22.08
CA ASP A 154 5.03 10.58 -22.29
C ASP A 154 3.78 9.73 -22.02
N GLY A 155 3.94 8.49 -21.55
CA GLY A 155 2.85 7.56 -21.27
C GLY A 155 2.27 6.85 -22.48
N SER A 156 2.80 7.10 -23.69
CA SER A 156 2.49 6.26 -24.85
C SER A 156 3.13 4.88 -24.71
N TYR A 157 2.46 3.85 -25.22
CA TYR A 157 2.97 2.49 -25.16
C TYR A 157 2.47 1.64 -26.32
N GLN A 158 3.21 0.59 -26.64
CA GLN A 158 2.84 -0.40 -27.64
C GLN A 158 2.45 -1.69 -26.93
N ASN A 159 1.28 -2.24 -27.24
CA ASN A 159 0.86 -3.53 -26.68
C ASN A 159 1.45 -4.72 -27.46
N ALA A 160 1.24 -5.95 -26.99
CA ALA A 160 1.71 -7.17 -27.65
C ALA A 160 1.19 -7.35 -29.11
N GLN A 161 0.08 -6.70 -29.47
CA GLN A 161 -0.47 -6.68 -30.84
C GLN A 161 0.07 -5.50 -31.68
N GLN A 162 1.16 -4.87 -31.24
CA GLN A 162 1.79 -3.72 -31.88
C GLN A 162 0.91 -2.47 -31.97
N LYS A 163 -0.23 -2.43 -31.28
CA LYS A 163 -1.11 -1.26 -31.26
C LYS A 163 -0.52 -0.18 -30.38
N GLN A 164 -0.39 1.02 -30.94
CA GLN A 164 -0.03 2.22 -30.17
C GLN A 164 -1.23 2.70 -29.34
N LEU A 165 -0.97 2.92 -28.06
CA LEU A 165 -1.92 3.35 -27.05
C LEU A 165 -1.26 4.43 -26.18
N ARG A 166 -2.06 5.11 -25.36
CA ARG A 166 -1.56 6.08 -24.40
C ARG A 166 -2.34 5.96 -23.10
N LEU A 167 -1.64 5.98 -21.98
CA LEU A 167 -2.26 6.10 -20.68
C LEU A 167 -2.90 7.49 -20.54
N GLN A 168 -4.14 7.54 -20.07
CA GLN A 168 -4.76 8.79 -19.65
C GLN A 168 -4.30 9.15 -18.24
N ASP A 169 -4.42 10.41 -17.89
CA ASP A 169 -4.09 10.88 -16.55
C ASP A 169 -4.88 10.11 -15.47
N GLY A 170 -4.19 9.63 -14.45
CA GLY A 170 -4.74 8.74 -13.43
C GLY A 170 -4.76 7.25 -13.80
N GLU A 171 -4.62 6.87 -15.08
CA GLU A 171 -4.51 5.45 -15.47
C GLU A 171 -3.14 4.89 -15.12
N CYS A 172 -3.10 3.58 -14.84
CA CYS A 172 -1.84 2.89 -14.60
C CYS A 172 -1.77 1.54 -15.33
N ILE A 173 -0.55 1.07 -15.58
CA ILE A 173 -0.22 -0.24 -16.14
C ILE A 173 0.74 -0.95 -15.21
N ASN A 174 0.48 -2.22 -14.91
CA ASN A 174 1.37 -3.02 -14.07
C ASN A 174 2.49 -3.70 -14.89
N MET A 175 3.38 -4.43 -14.21
CA MET A 175 4.50 -5.13 -14.88
C MET A 175 4.05 -6.14 -15.94
N ASP A 176 2.87 -6.74 -15.79
CA ASP A 176 2.31 -7.71 -16.74
C ASP A 176 1.61 -7.02 -17.94
N GLY A 177 1.60 -5.68 -17.99
CA GLY A 177 0.91 -4.94 -19.05
C GLY A 177 -0.59 -4.76 -18.85
N ALA A 178 -1.14 -5.18 -17.71
CA ALA A 178 -2.55 -4.98 -17.40
C ALA A 178 -2.81 -3.50 -17.05
N LYS A 179 -3.73 -2.88 -17.78
CA LYS A 179 -4.16 -1.48 -17.56
C LYS A 179 -5.30 -1.39 -16.54
N PHE A 180 -5.25 -0.38 -15.69
CA PHE A 180 -6.27 -0.04 -14.70
C PHE A 180 -6.63 1.44 -14.78
N LYS A 181 -7.88 1.76 -14.39
CA LYS A 181 -8.37 3.14 -14.34
C LYS A 181 -7.59 4.01 -13.34
N ASN A 182 -7.11 3.42 -12.25
CA ASN A 182 -6.28 4.04 -11.22
C ASN A 182 -5.69 2.99 -10.28
N MET A 183 -4.80 3.45 -9.40
CA MET A 183 -4.12 2.60 -8.42
C MET A 183 -5.09 1.91 -7.45
N TYR A 184 -6.16 2.59 -7.05
CA TYR A 184 -7.19 2.01 -6.19
C TYR A 184 -7.87 0.78 -6.83
N MET A 185 -8.21 0.86 -8.12
CA MET A 185 -8.81 -0.24 -8.87
C MET A 185 -7.82 -1.41 -9.02
N HIS A 186 -6.55 -1.13 -9.28
CA HIS A 186 -5.50 -2.15 -9.29
C HIS A 186 -5.42 -2.88 -7.93
N ARG A 187 -5.32 -2.13 -6.82
CA ARG A 187 -5.29 -2.68 -5.46
C ARG A 187 -6.50 -3.56 -5.18
N LYS A 188 -7.70 -3.09 -5.51
CA LYS A 188 -8.95 -3.85 -5.33
C LYS A 188 -8.93 -5.18 -6.09
N MET A 189 -8.45 -5.18 -7.33
CA MET A 189 -8.32 -6.38 -8.15
C MET A 189 -7.32 -7.39 -7.56
N MET A 190 -6.18 -6.91 -7.06
CA MET A 190 -5.18 -7.75 -6.40
C MET A 190 -5.74 -8.41 -5.12
N VAL A 191 -6.47 -7.65 -4.30
CA VAL A 191 -7.13 -8.18 -3.10
C VAL A 191 -8.15 -9.28 -3.48
N GLN A 192 -8.94 -9.05 -4.53
CA GLN A 192 -9.90 -10.04 -5.01
C GLN A 192 -9.22 -11.32 -5.54
N LYS A 193 -8.12 -11.19 -6.29
CA LYS A 193 -7.32 -12.32 -6.80
C LYS A 193 -6.80 -13.17 -5.64
N ASN A 194 -6.25 -12.54 -4.62
CA ASN A 194 -5.72 -13.22 -3.42
C ASN A 194 -6.82 -13.96 -2.64
N MET A 195 -7.98 -13.32 -2.44
CA MET A 195 -9.12 -13.98 -1.79
C MET A 195 -9.62 -15.20 -2.56
N ASN A 196 -9.65 -15.13 -3.90
CA ASN A 196 -10.09 -16.23 -4.75
C ASN A 196 -9.10 -17.40 -4.73
N ALA A 197 -7.80 -17.13 -4.85
CA ALA A 197 -6.74 -18.13 -4.74
C ALA A 197 -6.82 -18.90 -3.41
N ASN A 198 -6.97 -18.16 -2.30
CA ASN A 198 -7.12 -18.74 -0.96
C ASN A 198 -8.37 -19.62 -0.81
N LYS A 199 -9.49 -19.23 -1.43
CA LYS A 199 -10.72 -20.05 -1.44
C LYS A 199 -10.51 -21.35 -2.23
N MET A 200 -9.79 -21.31 -3.36
CA MET A 200 -9.51 -22.49 -4.17
C MET A 200 -8.58 -23.48 -3.45
N MET A 201 -7.52 -22.98 -2.80
CA MET A 201 -6.63 -23.83 -2.00
C MET A 201 -7.38 -24.55 -0.87
N LYS A 202 -8.28 -23.86 -0.16
CA LYS A 202 -9.12 -24.46 0.89
C LYS A 202 -10.09 -25.52 0.36
N LYS A 203 -10.57 -25.40 -0.88
CA LYS A 203 -11.43 -26.41 -1.53
C LYS A 203 -10.64 -27.64 -2.00
N GLY A 204 -9.37 -27.47 -2.38
CA GLY A 204 -8.48 -28.56 -2.79
C GLY A 204 -8.02 -29.46 -1.65
N THR A 205 -7.98 -28.95 -0.41
CA THR A 205 -7.68 -29.73 0.79
C THR A 205 -8.91 -30.42 1.37
N LYS A 206 -9.53 -31.35 0.63
CA LYS A 206 -10.37 -32.37 1.28
C LYS A 206 -9.42 -33.33 2.00
N LYS A 207 -9.42 -33.30 3.35
CA LYS A 207 -8.73 -34.30 4.18
C LYS A 207 -9.09 -35.71 3.68
N PRO A 208 -8.14 -36.63 3.49
CA PRO A 208 -8.48 -38.02 3.23
C PRO A 208 -9.33 -38.52 4.40
N SER A 209 -10.56 -38.92 4.11
CA SER A 209 -11.43 -39.55 5.10
C SER A 209 -10.76 -40.84 5.54
N ILE A 210 -10.24 -40.88 6.76
CA ILE A 210 -9.78 -42.10 7.40
C ILE A 210 -11.03 -42.99 7.56
N LYS A 211 -11.23 -43.94 6.64
CA LYS A 211 -12.20 -45.01 6.84
C LYS A 211 -11.73 -45.82 8.05
N LYS A 212 -12.40 -45.65 9.20
CA LYS A 212 -12.26 -46.57 10.34
C LYS A 212 -12.53 -47.99 9.83
N LYS A 213 -11.50 -48.83 9.77
CA LYS A 213 -11.67 -50.28 9.63
C LYS A 213 -12.37 -50.76 10.90
N THR A 214 -13.62 -51.18 10.78
CA THR A 214 -14.34 -51.89 11.82
C THR A 214 -13.64 -53.23 12.05
N GLY A 215 -13.09 -53.41 13.25
CA GLY A 215 -12.49 -54.65 13.69
C GLY A 215 -13.52 -55.78 13.72
N LYS A 216 -13.28 -56.83 12.94
CA LYS A 216 -14.04 -58.07 12.95
C LYS A 216 -13.71 -58.80 14.27
N LYS A 217 -14.64 -58.83 15.23
CA LYS A 217 -14.56 -59.68 16.41
C LYS A 217 -14.59 -61.14 15.94
N SER A 218 -13.52 -61.87 16.23
CA SER A 218 -13.46 -63.33 16.15
C SER A 218 -14.05 -63.90 17.43
N SER A 219 -15.18 -64.60 17.33
CA SER A 219 -15.67 -65.48 18.38
C SER A 219 -14.91 -66.81 18.32
N LYS A 220 -14.31 -67.21 19.43
CA LYS A 220 -14.10 -68.61 19.80
C LYS A 220 -14.59 -68.77 21.23
#